data_AF-A0A4Q8QH68-F1
#
_entry.id   AF-A0A4Q8QH68-F1
#
_cell.length_a   1.000
_cell.length_b   1.000
_cell.length_c   1.000
_cell.angle_alpha   90.00
_cell.angle_beta   90.00
_cell.angle_gamma   90.00
#
_symmetry.space_group_name_H-M   'P 1'
#
loop_
_entity.id
_entity.type
_entity.pdbx_description
1 polymer ?
#
loop_
_entity_poly.entity_id
_entity_poly.type
_entity_poly.pdbx_seq_one_letter_code
_entity_poly.pdbx_strand_id
1 'polypeptide(L)' 'GAAGLNWPLPAGMTDEDLELLLFPAPKPASQSLQRPAPDWGYVDKELRRRNVTRRLLWDEYRATHPDGFGY' A
#
# COMPACT_ATOMS: atom_id res chain seq x y z
N GLY A 1 -9.68 14.87 1.17
CA GLY A 1 -10.62 13.81 0.75
C GLY A 1 -10.12 13.20 -0.53
N ALA A 2 -10.32 11.89 -0.72
CA ALA A 2 -9.99 11.20 -1.97
C ALA A 2 -10.60 11.95 -3.16
N ALA A 3 -9.77 12.28 -4.16
CA ALA A 3 -10.14 12.89 -5.43
C ALA A 3 -10.89 14.25 -5.44
N GLY A 4 -11.02 14.96 -4.31
CA GLY A 4 -11.71 16.26 -4.28
C GLY A 4 -13.23 16.19 -4.52
N LEU A 5 -13.81 15.02 -4.31
CA LEU A 5 -15.25 14.77 -4.45
C LEU A 5 -16.04 15.34 -3.27
N ASN A 6 -17.19 15.95 -3.57
CA ASN A 6 -18.19 16.36 -2.59
C ASN A 6 -19.47 15.55 -2.78
N TRP A 7 -20.14 15.24 -1.66
CA TRP A 7 -21.41 14.53 -1.66
C TRP A 7 -22.59 15.52 -1.54
N PRO A 8 -23.72 15.29 -2.22
CA PRO A 8 -23.98 14.22 -3.19
C PRO A 8 -23.21 14.42 -4.50
N LEU A 9 -22.97 13.32 -5.21
CA LEU A 9 -22.30 13.37 -6.51
C LEU A 9 -23.12 14.18 -7.53
N PRO A 10 -22.47 14.84 -8.51
CA PRO A 10 -23.17 15.55 -9.58
C PRO A 10 -24.16 14.66 -10.31
N ALA A 11 -25.35 15.19 -10.59
CA ALA A 11 -26.35 14.49 -11.40
C ALA A 11 -25.80 14.28 -12.82
N GLY A 12 -25.74 13.02 -13.25
CA GLY A 12 -25.20 12.63 -14.55
C GLY A 12 -23.76 12.08 -14.52
N MET A 13 -23.11 12.04 -13.36
CA MET A 13 -21.86 11.29 -13.20
C MET A 13 -22.16 9.79 -13.22
N THR A 14 -21.50 9.04 -14.10
CA THR A 14 -21.65 7.58 -14.16
C THR A 14 -20.70 6.88 -13.19
N ASP A 15 -20.93 5.60 -12.96
CA ASP A 15 -20.04 4.77 -12.14
C ASP A 15 -18.66 4.67 -12.80
N GLU A 16 -18.58 4.60 -14.14
CA GLU A 16 -17.30 4.59 -14.86
C GLU A 16 -16.52 5.90 -14.68
N ASP A 17 -17.19 7.05 -14.74
CA ASP A 17 -16.56 8.36 -14.49
C ASP A 17 -16.00 8.45 -13.07
N LEU A 18 -16.73 7.89 -12.11
CA LEU A 18 -16.31 7.82 -10.71
C LEU A 18 -15.10 6.90 -10.53
N GLU A 19 -15.12 5.71 -11.15
CA GLU A 19 -14.01 4.76 -11.10
C GLU A 19 -12.72 5.35 -11.66
N LEU A 20 -12.79 6.03 -12.82
CA LEU A 20 -11.63 6.68 -13.43
C LEU A 20 -11.03 7.78 -12.55
N LEU A 21 -11.87 8.52 -11.83
CA LEU A 21 -11.44 9.58 -10.94
C LEU A 21 -10.83 9.04 -9.64
N LEU A 22 -11.41 7.97 -9.08
CA LEU A 22 -10.95 7.35 -7.83
C LEU A 22 -9.69 6.50 -8.03
N PHE A 23 -9.59 5.82 -9.17
CA PHE A 23 -8.53 4.86 -9.48
C PHE A 23 -7.82 5.24 -10.79
N PRO A 24 -7.18 6.42 -10.87
CA PRO A 24 -6.41 6.79 -12.06
C PRO A 24 -5.31 5.76 -12.30
N ALA A 25 -4.97 5.51 -13.57
CA ALA A 25 -3.94 4.56 -13.94
C ALA A 25 -2.68 4.78 -13.10
N PRO A 26 -2.10 3.72 -12.51
CA PRO A 26 -0.92 3.86 -11.67
C PRO A 26 0.17 4.57 -12.48
N LYS A 27 0.69 5.68 -11.94
CA LYS A 27 1.86 6.33 -12.52
C LYS A 27 2.95 5.26 -12.69
N PRO A 28 3.67 5.25 -13.83
CA PRO A 28 4.75 4.29 -14.03
C PRO A 28 5.66 4.29 -12.80
N ALA A 29 6.06 3.11 -12.35
CA ALA A 29 6.73 2.85 -11.07
C ALA A 29 8.09 3.59 -10.89
N SER A 30 8.47 4.47 -11.81
CA SER A 30 9.66 5.30 -11.77
C SER A 30 9.60 6.46 -10.75
N GLN A 31 8.46 6.70 -10.08
CA GLN A 31 8.33 7.74 -9.05
C GLN A 31 8.00 7.23 -7.65
N SER A 32 7.68 5.94 -7.49
CA SER A 32 7.78 5.32 -6.17
C SER A 32 9.28 5.13 -5.91
N LEU A 33 9.83 5.91 -4.97
CA LEU A 33 11.10 5.58 -4.29
C LEU A 33 11.22 4.05 -4.22
N GLN A 34 12.35 3.49 -4.66
CA GLN A 34 12.57 2.04 -4.59
C GLN A 34 12.54 1.62 -3.12
N ARG A 35 11.35 1.41 -2.56
CA ARG A 35 11.15 0.96 -1.20
C ARG A 35 11.34 -0.55 -1.26
N PRO A 36 12.45 -1.08 -0.72
CA PRO A 36 12.68 -2.51 -0.73
C PRO A 36 11.52 -3.20 -0.02
N ALA A 37 10.77 -4.06 -0.70
CA ALA A 37 9.70 -4.81 -0.04
C ALA A 37 10.29 -5.84 0.93
N PRO A 38 9.58 -6.23 2.00
CA PRO A 38 9.97 -7.38 2.81
C PRO A 38 10.09 -8.63 1.92
N ASP A 39 11.04 -9.52 2.22
CA ASP A 39 11.06 -10.85 1.62
C ASP A 39 9.85 -11.65 2.15
N TRP A 40 8.82 -11.75 1.32
CA TRP A 40 7.58 -12.45 1.68
C TRP A 40 7.78 -13.96 1.89
N GLY A 41 8.76 -14.57 1.24
CA GLY A 41 9.11 -15.97 1.44
C GLY A 41 9.75 -16.20 2.81
N TYR A 42 10.59 -15.27 3.26
CA TYR A 42 11.11 -15.25 4.62
C TYR A 42 10.02 -15.02 5.66
N VAL A 43 9.13 -14.03 5.43
CA VAL A 43 8.02 -13.72 6.33
C VAL A 43 7.09 -14.92 6.53
N ASP A 44 6.69 -15.60 5.45
CA ASP A 44 5.83 -16.79 5.54
C ASP A 44 6.49 -17.92 6.34
N LYS A 45 7.80 -18.14 6.15
CA LYS A 45 8.55 -19.16 6.90
C LYS A 45 8.62 -18.84 8.39
N GLU A 46 8.95 -17.60 8.75
CA GLU A 46 9.11 -17.21 10.15
C GLU A 46 7.76 -17.18 10.89
N LEU A 47 6.68 -16.79 10.23
CA LEU A 47 5.33 -16.81 10.84
C LEU A 47 4.85 -18.22 11.22
N ARG A 48 5.45 -19.28 10.67
CA ARG A 48 5.15 -20.67 11.07
C ARG A 48 5.81 -21.08 12.39
N ARG A 49 6.77 -20.29 12.89
CA ARG A 49 7.47 -20.57 14.14
C ARG A 49 6.63 -20.13 15.34
N ARG A 50 6.71 -20.87 16.44
CA ARG A 50 6.08 -20.46 17.69
C ARG A 50 6.63 -19.10 18.14
N ASN A 51 5.74 -18.24 18.62
CA ASN A 51 6.02 -16.90 19.16
C ASN A 51 6.51 -15.84 18.16
N VAL A 52 6.54 -16.14 16.85
CA VAL A 52 6.78 -15.10 15.83
C VAL A 52 5.47 -14.39 15.51
N THR A 53 5.51 -13.07 15.42
CA THR A 53 4.35 -12.25 15.05
C THR A 53 4.67 -11.39 13.84
N ARG A 54 3.64 -11.02 13.07
CA ARG A 54 3.78 -10.08 11.96
C ARG A 54 4.31 -8.72 12.43
N ARG A 55 3.99 -8.33 13.67
CA ARG A 55 4.48 -7.08 14.27
C ARG A 55 6.00 -7.13 14.48
N LEU A 56 6.51 -8.23 15.03
CA LEU A 56 7.95 -8.43 15.22
C LEU A 56 8.71 -8.35 13.89
N LEU A 57 8.28 -9.11 12.89
CA LEU A 57 8.91 -9.11 11.55
C LEU A 57 8.84 -7.72 10.89
N TRP A 58 7.77 -6.97 11.15
CA TRP A 58 7.63 -5.60 10.68
C TRP A 58 8.62 -4.65 11.35
N ASP A 59 8.80 -4.78 12.68
CA ASP A 59 9.75 -3.96 13.43
C ASP A 59 11.21 -4.25 12.98
N GLU A 60 11.55 -5.51 12.71
CA GLU A 60 12.86 -5.92 12.14
C GLU A 60 13.09 -5.34 10.73
N TYR A 61 12.08 -5.43 9.86
CA TYR A 61 12.12 -4.83 8.54
C TYR A 61 12.35 -3.31 8.60
N ARG A 62 11.62 -2.60 9.48
CA ARG A 62 11.75 -1.15 9.66
C ARG A 62 13.12 -0.74 10.21
N ALA A 63 13.72 -1.56 11.07
CA ALA A 63 15.06 -1.31 11.60
C ALA A 63 16.15 -1.36 10.52
N THR A 64 15.95 -2.16 9.48
CA THR A 64 16.93 -2.40 8.40
C THR A 64 16.61 -1.64 7.11
N HIS A 65 15.37 -1.17 6.94
CA HIS A 65 14.89 -0.44 5.76
C HIS A 65 14.22 0.88 6.17
N PRO A 66 14.98 1.89 6.63
CA PRO A 66 14.42 3.17 7.07
C PRO A 66 13.70 3.93 5.95
N ASP A 67 14.15 3.75 4.70
CA ASP A 67 13.57 4.25 3.46
C ASP A 67 12.52 3.31 2.84
N GLY A 68 12.29 2.15 3.46
CA GLY A 68 11.30 1.15 3.06
C GLY A 68 9.85 1.57 3.35
N PHE A 69 8.93 0.62 3.26
CA PHE A 69 7.54 0.83 3.62
C PHE A 69 7.40 1.26 5.09
N GLY A 70 6.44 2.15 5.36
CA GLY A 70 6.18 2.71 6.68
C GLY A 70 4.72 3.16 6.79
N TYR A 71 4.20 3.14 8.01
CA TYR A 71 2.89 3.68 8.40
C TYR A 71 3.10 4.92 9.27
#